data_AF-A0A1Y4I014-F1
#
_entry.id   AF-A0A1Y4I014-F1
#
_cell.length_a   1.000
_cell.length_b   1.000
_cell.length_c   1.000
_cell.angle_alpha   90.00
_cell.angle_beta   90.00
_cell.angle_gamma   90.00
#
_symmetry.space_group_name_H-M   'P 1'
#
loop_
_entity.id
_entity.type
_entity.pdbx_description
1 polymer ?
#
loop_
_entity_poly.entity_id
_entity_poly.type
_entity_poly.pdbx_seq_one_letter_code
_entity_poly.pdbx_strand_id
1 'polypeptide(L)'
;MEIPRSLLDELSEEVNALSGAAQAQATIALNNLFAEWDGSDYDALRTAALAVLESILGAYTDMAAARAAESYDAMRAAQAAGGTYAAVADSRRKPGATQGAMYAITKTFEQTQSEDRFMAEVLDRVDTEMRRAANQCIAHNASRDPRKPTYARVPVGETCGFCLMLASFGYQYTSEEAASHAHRKCNCRIVPSFGDAEVKGYDPDAMYGRFNDCMAAIGGRQGIRDEWNALPKAEREAYTKKHGNKAGEAFDAYVNKRVSQEIETRDPEWFATGKVPSVDFASKEVEKRATDAEKRTARLLAEHGIKPVFIQDFEVVRVDGRKQRIGLPDLENGIEIKTLGTSGNAHGAVKNYLGNAEKKKGLRCVVIDNSESLHISDDDLKKAAADLAGDYPGIPGLRLLLKDGTYFKVK
;
A
#
# COMPACT_ATOMS: atom_id res chain seq x y z
N MET A 1 3.00 -17.49 24.23
CA MET A 1 2.84 -16.45 25.29
C MET A 1 2.17 -15.25 24.63
N GLU A 2 0.99 -14.87 25.12
CA GLU A 2 0.13 -13.90 24.43
C GLU A 2 0.51 -12.46 24.80
N ILE A 3 0.79 -11.65 23.78
CA ILE A 3 0.93 -10.20 23.87
C ILE A 3 -0.46 -9.60 23.67
N PRO A 4 -1.02 -8.88 24.66
CA PRO A 4 -2.33 -8.27 24.53
C PRO A 4 -2.37 -7.29 23.35
N ARG A 5 -3.42 -7.40 22.52
CA ARG A 5 -3.62 -6.49 21.40
C ARG A 5 -3.69 -5.03 21.83
N SER A 6 -4.22 -4.78 23.03
CA SER A 6 -4.33 -3.44 23.62
C SER A 6 -2.97 -2.72 23.75
N LEU A 7 -1.85 -3.43 23.93
CA LEU A 7 -0.52 -2.80 23.99
C LEU A 7 -0.12 -2.17 22.65
N LEU A 8 -0.52 -2.81 21.54
CA LEU A 8 -0.25 -2.31 20.19
C LEU A 8 -1.20 -1.17 19.83
N ASP A 9 -2.46 -1.28 20.27
CA ASP A 9 -3.47 -0.26 20.05
C ASP A 9 -3.11 1.02 20.82
N GLU A 10 -2.73 0.91 22.10
CA GLU A 10 -2.27 2.04 22.95
C GLU A 10 -1.06 2.75 22.34
N LEU A 11 0.01 2.03 22.00
CA LEU A 11 1.17 2.62 21.33
C LEU A 11 0.77 3.30 20.00
N SER A 12 -0.21 2.72 19.30
CA SER A 12 -0.67 3.28 18.04
C SER A 12 -1.45 4.59 18.22
N GLU A 13 -2.33 4.64 19.20
CA GLU A 13 -3.08 5.84 19.57
C GLU A 13 -2.13 6.96 20.02
N GLU A 14 -1.17 6.66 20.89
CA GLU A 14 -0.19 7.64 21.37
C GLU A 14 0.66 8.21 20.24
N VAL A 15 1.21 7.36 19.36
CA VAL A 15 2.01 7.83 18.21
C VAL A 15 1.16 8.63 17.22
N ASN A 16 -0.12 8.27 17.03
CA ASN A 16 -1.03 9.05 16.21
C ASN A 16 -1.34 10.42 16.82
N ALA A 17 -1.53 10.49 18.15
CA ALA A 17 -1.72 11.76 18.86
C ALA A 17 -0.48 12.67 18.75
N LEU A 18 0.73 12.11 18.93
CA LEU A 18 1.99 12.84 18.73
C LEU A 18 2.14 13.34 17.29
N SER A 19 1.82 12.50 16.31
CA SER A 19 1.84 12.88 14.89
C SER A 19 0.85 14.00 14.58
N GLY A 20 -0.39 13.92 15.10
CA GLY A 20 -1.41 14.95 14.93
C GLY A 20 -0.98 16.30 15.53
N ALA A 21 -0.42 16.29 16.74
CA ALA A 21 0.10 17.49 17.38
C ALA A 21 1.29 18.10 16.61
N ALA A 22 2.24 17.28 16.18
CA ALA A 22 3.38 17.72 15.39
C ALA A 22 2.96 18.33 14.03
N GLN A 23 2.00 17.70 13.35
CA GLN A 23 1.45 18.21 12.09
C GLN A 23 0.68 19.52 12.29
N ALA A 24 -0.09 19.67 13.37
CA ALA A 24 -0.77 20.92 13.68
C ALA A 24 0.22 22.08 13.91
N GLN A 25 1.29 21.82 14.67
CA GLN A 25 2.35 22.81 14.91
C GLN A 25 3.11 23.17 13.62
N ALA A 26 3.45 22.16 12.80
CA ALA A 26 4.08 22.38 11.50
C ALA A 26 3.17 23.20 10.56
N THR A 27 1.86 22.91 10.54
CA THR A 27 0.90 23.64 9.72
C THR A 27 0.89 25.13 10.06
N ILE A 28 0.81 25.48 11.35
CA ILE A 28 0.82 26.87 11.80
C ILE A 28 2.13 27.56 11.39
N ALA A 29 3.28 26.93 11.67
CA ALA A 29 4.58 27.52 11.38
C ALA A 29 4.84 27.69 9.88
N LEU A 30 4.43 26.73 9.05
CA LEU A 30 4.58 26.78 7.60
C LEU A 30 3.63 27.80 6.97
N ASN A 31 2.39 27.92 7.44
CA ASN A 31 1.47 28.96 6.96
C ASN A 31 2.02 30.37 7.23
N ASN A 32 2.61 30.60 8.40
CA ASN A 32 3.27 31.87 8.70
C ASN A 32 4.48 32.09 7.77
N LEU A 33 5.28 31.05 7.53
CA LEU A 33 6.40 31.11 6.60
C LEU A 33 5.94 31.48 5.18
N PHE A 34 4.86 30.87 4.68
CA PHE A 34 4.30 31.20 3.35
C PHE A 34 3.74 32.62 3.30
N ALA A 35 3.11 33.12 4.38
CA ALA A 35 2.59 34.48 4.43
C ALA A 35 3.72 35.54 4.38
N GLU A 36 4.91 35.21 4.86
CA GLU A 36 6.09 36.09 4.85
C GLU A 36 6.97 35.91 3.59
N TRP A 37 6.80 34.81 2.86
CA TRP A 37 7.61 34.48 1.70
C TRP A 37 7.20 35.30 0.47
N ASP A 38 8.18 35.87 -0.24
CA ASP A 38 7.95 36.76 -1.39
C ASP A 38 7.64 36.03 -2.71
N GLY A 39 7.61 34.69 -2.69
CA GLY A 39 7.29 33.86 -3.84
C GLY A 39 8.45 33.60 -4.81
N SER A 40 9.67 34.04 -4.51
CA SER A 40 10.78 34.02 -5.48
C SER A 40 12.01 33.21 -5.06
N ASP A 41 12.35 33.17 -3.76
CA ASP A 41 13.52 32.43 -3.28
C ASP A 41 13.16 31.06 -2.69
N TYR A 42 13.18 30.03 -3.52
CA TYR A 42 12.88 28.64 -3.13
C TYR A 42 13.95 28.02 -2.22
N ASP A 43 15.21 28.48 -2.32
CA ASP A 43 16.29 27.96 -1.48
C ASP A 43 16.18 28.51 -0.04
N ALA A 44 15.80 29.78 0.11
CA ALA A 44 15.44 30.38 1.39
C ALA A 44 14.20 29.70 1.99
N LEU A 45 13.14 29.49 1.20
CA LEU A 45 11.93 28.77 1.64
C LEU A 45 12.28 27.38 2.18
N ARG A 46 13.06 26.60 1.43
CA ARG A 46 13.50 25.26 1.86
C ARG A 46 14.26 25.30 3.18
N THR A 47 15.17 26.27 3.32
CA THR A 47 16.00 26.41 4.53
C THR A 47 15.14 26.73 5.75
N ALA A 48 14.20 27.67 5.61
CA ALA A 48 13.29 28.04 6.67
C ALA A 48 12.32 26.90 7.02
N ALA A 49 11.72 26.24 6.03
CA ALA A 49 10.83 25.10 6.23
C ALA A 49 11.54 23.93 6.90
N LEU A 50 12.79 23.64 6.52
CA LEU A 50 13.61 22.63 7.18
C LEU A 50 13.89 23.00 8.64
N ALA A 51 14.21 24.26 8.94
CA ALA A 51 14.44 24.71 10.32
C ALA A 51 13.19 24.52 11.20
N VAL A 52 12.00 24.84 10.66
CA VAL A 52 10.71 24.55 11.31
C VAL A 52 10.59 23.07 11.63
N LEU A 53 10.79 22.20 10.63
CA LEU A 53 10.66 20.75 10.82
C LEU A 53 11.69 20.18 11.78
N GLU A 54 12.94 20.61 11.73
CA GLU A 54 13.99 20.13 12.64
C GLU A 54 13.63 20.43 14.10
N SER A 55 13.05 21.61 14.38
CA SER A 55 12.62 21.98 15.73
C SER A 55 11.49 21.10 16.26
N ILE A 56 10.53 20.73 15.41
CA ILE A 56 9.38 19.88 15.76
C ILE A 56 9.81 18.42 15.86
N LEU A 57 10.46 17.91 14.82
CA LEU A 57 10.81 16.50 14.71
C LEU A 57 11.78 16.05 15.79
N GLY A 58 12.72 16.90 16.23
CA GLY A 58 13.62 16.55 17.33
C GLY A 58 12.85 16.11 18.57
N ALA A 59 12.00 16.99 19.10
CA ALA A 59 11.25 16.70 20.32
C ALA A 59 10.21 15.57 20.13
N TYR A 60 9.40 15.64 19.06
CA TYR A 60 8.29 14.69 18.89
C TYR A 60 8.75 13.26 18.56
N THR A 61 9.85 13.09 17.82
CA THR A 61 10.38 11.74 17.58
C THR A 61 10.96 11.11 18.84
N ASP A 62 11.56 11.91 19.74
CA ASP A 62 12.05 11.42 21.04
C ASP A 62 10.88 11.03 21.96
N MET A 63 9.78 11.79 21.95
CA MET A 63 8.54 11.42 22.65
C MET A 63 7.96 10.10 22.11
N ALA A 64 7.92 9.93 20.78
CA ALA A 64 7.47 8.67 20.17
C ALA A 64 8.38 7.49 20.53
N ALA A 65 9.70 7.73 20.60
CA ALA A 65 10.67 6.72 21.04
C ALA A 65 10.50 6.34 22.52
N ALA A 66 10.17 7.30 23.39
CA ALA A 66 9.90 7.04 24.80
C ALA A 66 8.69 6.12 24.98
N ARG A 67 7.57 6.41 24.30
CA ARG A 67 6.38 5.53 24.27
C ARG A 67 6.71 4.14 23.75
N ALA A 68 7.52 4.06 22.69
CA ALA A 68 7.95 2.79 22.12
C ALA A 68 8.87 1.98 23.06
N ALA A 69 9.73 2.63 23.85
CA ALA A 69 10.56 1.96 24.85
C ALA A 69 9.70 1.39 25.99
N GLU A 70 8.74 2.16 26.50
CA GLU A 70 7.77 1.68 27.50
C GLU A 70 6.96 0.48 26.98
N SER A 71 6.50 0.56 25.73
CA SER A 71 5.79 -0.53 25.07
C SER A 71 6.67 -1.78 24.89
N TYR A 72 7.98 -1.62 24.58
CA TYR A 72 8.92 -2.73 24.51
C TYR A 72 9.04 -3.45 25.85
N ASP A 73 9.23 -2.71 26.96
CA ASP A 73 9.30 -3.29 28.30
C ASP A 73 7.99 -3.99 28.69
N ALA A 74 6.83 -3.41 28.32
CA ALA A 74 5.53 -4.05 28.51
C ALA A 74 5.37 -5.35 27.72
N MET A 75 5.77 -5.38 26.44
CA MET A 75 5.74 -6.60 25.61
C MET A 75 6.71 -7.66 26.13
N ARG A 76 7.87 -7.24 26.62
CA ARG A 76 8.88 -8.10 27.26
C ARG A 76 8.33 -8.72 28.55
N ALA A 77 7.65 -7.93 29.38
CA ALA A 77 7.00 -8.39 30.61
C ALA A 77 5.81 -9.32 30.33
N ALA A 78 4.96 -9.01 29.34
CA ALA A 78 3.83 -9.86 28.93
C ALA A 78 4.28 -11.25 28.47
N GLN A 79 5.47 -11.35 27.89
CA GLN A 79 6.10 -12.61 27.49
C GLN A 79 6.95 -13.25 28.59
N ALA A 80 6.85 -12.78 29.84
CA ALA A 80 7.63 -13.27 30.98
C ALA A 80 9.13 -13.41 30.66
N ALA A 81 9.68 -12.48 29.87
CA ALA A 81 11.05 -12.60 29.42
C ALA A 81 12.01 -12.30 30.58
N GLY A 82 12.62 -13.34 31.16
CA GLY A 82 13.59 -13.21 32.25
C GLY A 82 14.81 -12.33 31.92
N GLY A 83 15.52 -11.88 32.96
CA GLY A 83 16.63 -10.94 32.86
C GLY A 83 16.22 -9.50 33.23
N THR A 84 17.21 -8.59 33.29
CA THR A 84 17.05 -7.22 33.82
C THR A 84 17.23 -6.14 32.75
N TYR A 85 17.06 -6.49 31.47
CA TYR A 85 17.14 -5.50 30.40
C TYR A 85 15.97 -4.51 30.54
N ALA A 86 16.28 -3.22 30.41
CA ALA A 86 15.31 -2.13 30.40
C ALA A 86 15.47 -1.35 29.10
N ALA A 87 14.36 -1.02 28.46
CA ALA A 87 14.38 -0.34 27.18
C ALA A 87 14.91 1.09 27.31
N VAL A 88 15.62 1.54 26.29
CA VAL A 88 16.10 2.92 26.16
C VAL A 88 15.33 3.61 25.05
N ALA A 89 14.90 4.84 25.30
CA ALA A 89 14.30 5.71 24.29
C ALA A 89 15.39 6.23 23.33
N ASP A 90 15.45 5.68 22.12
CA ASP A 90 16.29 6.19 21.03
C ASP A 90 15.45 6.26 19.75
N SER A 91 15.19 7.48 19.26
CA SER A 91 14.37 7.74 18.07
C SER A 91 15.03 7.29 16.76
N ARG A 92 16.34 6.99 16.77
CA ARG A 92 17.12 6.64 15.57
C ARG A 92 16.97 7.69 14.45
N ARG A 93 16.70 8.94 14.83
CA ARG A 93 16.47 10.06 13.92
C ARG A 93 17.69 10.26 13.02
N LYS A 94 17.44 10.47 11.72
CA LYS A 94 18.48 10.75 10.72
C LYS A 94 18.16 12.10 10.05
N PRO A 95 18.62 13.24 10.62
CA PRO A 95 18.29 14.58 10.11
C PRO A 95 18.58 14.75 8.61
N GLY A 96 19.71 14.21 8.13
CA GLY A 96 20.09 14.26 6.71
C GLY A 96 19.08 13.61 5.76
N ALA A 97 18.32 12.60 6.21
CA ALA A 97 17.25 12.00 5.41
C ALA A 97 16.06 12.97 5.26
N THR A 98 15.73 13.73 6.31
CA THR A 98 14.71 14.78 6.27
C THR A 98 15.13 15.94 5.39
N GLN A 99 16.39 16.37 5.48
CA GLN A 99 16.95 17.37 4.58
C GLN A 99 16.86 16.94 3.11
N GLY A 100 17.21 15.70 2.79
CA GLY A 100 17.08 15.16 1.43
C GLY A 100 15.64 15.12 0.93
N ALA A 101 14.69 14.76 1.80
CA ALA A 101 13.27 14.80 1.47
C ALA A 101 12.78 16.23 1.20
N MET A 102 13.16 17.19 2.04
CA MET A 102 12.79 18.60 1.87
C MET A 102 13.34 19.18 0.57
N TYR A 103 14.56 18.80 0.17
CA TYR A 103 15.09 19.18 -1.14
C TYR A 103 14.19 18.70 -2.29
N ALA A 104 13.75 17.45 -2.25
CA ALA A 104 12.87 16.90 -3.29
C ALA A 104 11.48 17.55 -3.31
N ILE A 105 10.90 17.81 -2.12
CA ILE A 105 9.59 18.47 -1.97
C ILE A 105 9.65 19.90 -2.52
N THR A 106 10.62 20.71 -2.09
CA THR A 106 10.77 22.09 -2.59
C THR A 106 11.02 22.12 -4.10
N LYS A 107 11.83 21.21 -4.64
CA LYS A 107 12.06 21.13 -6.10
C LYS A 107 10.79 20.81 -6.88
N THR A 108 9.93 19.97 -6.32
CA THR A 108 8.62 19.66 -6.90
C THR A 108 7.69 20.87 -6.81
N PHE A 109 7.74 21.59 -5.71
CA PHE A 109 6.98 22.82 -5.53
C PHE A 109 7.43 23.92 -6.51
N GLU A 110 8.73 24.11 -6.75
CA GLU A 110 9.26 25.04 -7.76
C GLU A 110 8.66 24.78 -9.16
N GLN A 111 8.46 23.51 -9.51
CA GLN A 111 7.93 23.12 -10.82
C GLN A 111 6.40 23.25 -10.92
N THR A 112 5.69 23.10 -9.80
CA THR A 112 4.22 22.96 -9.79
C THR A 112 3.51 24.18 -9.22
N GLN A 113 4.21 24.97 -8.41
CA GLN A 113 3.70 26.11 -7.64
C GLN A 113 2.43 25.79 -6.84
N SER A 114 2.28 24.53 -6.42
CA SER A 114 1.13 24.06 -5.65
C SER A 114 1.46 24.05 -4.15
N GLU A 115 1.01 25.08 -3.44
CA GLU A 115 1.20 25.19 -1.98
C GLU A 115 0.51 24.05 -1.23
N ASP A 116 -0.72 23.70 -1.62
CA ASP A 116 -1.46 22.56 -1.05
C ASP A 116 -0.65 21.26 -1.14
N ARG A 117 0.01 21.03 -2.28
CA ARG A 117 0.85 19.84 -2.46
C ARG A 117 2.09 19.90 -1.59
N PHE A 118 2.78 21.05 -1.54
CA PHE A 118 3.94 21.24 -0.68
C PHE A 118 3.58 20.96 0.78
N MET A 119 2.49 21.55 1.27
CA MET A 119 1.99 21.37 2.63
C MET A 119 1.66 19.90 2.90
N ALA A 120 0.94 19.23 2.01
CA ALA A 120 0.62 17.82 2.16
C ALA A 120 1.87 16.93 2.23
N GLU A 121 2.85 17.13 1.33
CA GLU A 121 4.08 16.33 1.30
C GLU A 121 4.96 16.56 2.54
N VAL A 122 5.01 17.80 3.06
CA VAL A 122 5.73 18.12 4.29
C VAL A 122 5.07 17.49 5.52
N LEU A 123 3.74 17.57 5.64
CA LEU A 123 3.01 16.95 6.75
C LEU A 123 3.10 15.41 6.71
N ASP A 124 3.10 14.83 5.51
CA ASP A 124 3.34 13.40 5.32
C ASP A 124 4.74 12.97 5.78
N ARG A 125 5.74 13.84 5.59
CA ARG A 125 7.09 13.63 6.12
C ARG A 125 7.09 13.64 7.65
N VAL A 126 6.35 14.54 8.28
CA VAL A 126 6.23 14.61 9.75
C VAL A 126 5.65 13.30 10.31
N ASP A 127 4.53 12.84 9.76
CA ASP A 127 3.88 11.60 10.19
C ASP A 127 4.78 10.37 9.98
N THR A 128 5.49 10.32 8.85
CA THR A 128 6.43 9.24 8.53
C THR A 128 7.55 9.15 9.58
N GLU A 129 8.12 10.27 9.99
CA GLU A 129 9.20 10.29 10.99
C GLU A 129 8.71 9.82 12.37
N MET A 130 7.48 10.14 12.78
CA MET A 130 6.90 9.65 14.04
C MET A 130 6.76 8.13 14.06
N ARG A 131 6.19 7.58 12.99
CA ARG A 131 6.00 6.12 12.83
C ARG A 131 7.33 5.39 12.79
N ARG A 132 8.30 5.96 12.06
CA ARG A 132 9.64 5.41 11.96
C ARG A 132 10.34 5.42 13.31
N ALA A 133 10.29 6.53 14.06
CA ALA A 133 10.94 6.64 15.36
C ALA A 133 10.45 5.57 16.34
N ALA A 134 9.13 5.38 16.44
CA ALA A 134 8.55 4.35 17.30
C ALA A 134 9.01 2.93 16.90
N ASN A 135 8.91 2.58 15.61
CA ASN A 135 9.27 1.25 15.12
C ASN A 135 10.78 0.98 15.23
N GLN A 136 11.63 1.97 14.95
CA GLN A 136 13.08 1.82 15.07
C GLN A 136 13.55 1.77 16.52
N CYS A 137 12.88 2.45 17.46
CA CYS A 137 13.17 2.35 18.89
C CYS A 137 12.97 0.91 19.40
N ILE A 138 11.86 0.26 19.03
CA ILE A 138 11.61 -1.16 19.39
C ILE A 138 12.69 -2.07 18.80
N ALA A 139 13.02 -1.91 17.51
CA ALA A 139 14.06 -2.72 16.87
C ALA A 139 15.46 -2.47 17.45
N HIS A 140 15.74 -1.23 17.85
CA HIS A 140 16.98 -0.87 18.53
C HIS A 140 17.10 -1.63 19.85
N ASN A 141 16.04 -1.62 20.66
CA ASN A 141 15.99 -2.36 21.92
C ASN A 141 16.09 -3.88 21.72
N ALA A 142 15.39 -4.43 20.73
CA ALA A 142 15.51 -5.84 20.35
C ALA A 142 16.96 -6.24 20.02
N SER A 143 17.70 -5.38 19.30
CA SER A 143 19.10 -5.64 18.95
C SER A 143 20.04 -5.65 20.16
N ARG A 144 19.73 -4.83 21.18
CA ARG A 144 20.52 -4.63 22.39
C ARG A 144 20.18 -5.65 23.48
N ASP A 145 18.96 -6.16 23.49
CA ASP A 145 18.50 -7.13 24.49
C ASP A 145 19.38 -8.40 24.47
N PRO A 146 19.90 -8.84 25.63
CA PRO A 146 20.71 -10.05 25.74
C PRO A 146 20.01 -11.31 25.24
N ARG A 147 18.67 -11.34 25.23
CA ARG A 147 17.89 -12.48 24.73
C ARG A 147 17.82 -12.56 23.21
N LYS A 148 18.26 -11.51 22.51
CA LYS A 148 18.28 -11.44 21.03
C LYS A 148 16.93 -11.86 20.41
N PRO A 149 15.81 -11.23 20.83
CA PRO A 149 14.51 -11.52 20.25
C PRO A 149 14.51 -11.26 18.75
N THR A 150 13.79 -12.09 18.00
CA THR A 150 13.33 -11.71 16.67
C THR A 150 12.13 -10.80 16.81
N TYR A 151 11.67 -10.19 15.73
CA TYR A 151 10.41 -9.45 15.73
C TYR A 151 9.62 -9.67 14.45
N ALA A 152 8.33 -9.41 14.55
CA ALA A 152 7.40 -9.33 13.44
C ALA A 152 6.97 -7.89 13.22
N ARG A 153 6.49 -7.61 12.00
CA ARG A 153 5.64 -6.44 11.76
C ARG A 153 4.19 -6.88 11.94
N VAL A 154 3.44 -6.19 12.79
CA VAL A 154 2.05 -6.51 13.08
C VAL A 154 1.16 -5.37 12.57
N PRO A 155 0.18 -5.64 11.68
CA PRO A 155 -0.74 -4.62 11.20
C PRO A 155 -1.64 -4.15 12.34
N VAL A 156 -1.79 -2.82 12.44
CA VAL A 156 -2.75 -2.16 13.33
C VAL A 156 -3.48 -1.14 12.48
N GLY A 157 -4.81 -1.16 12.43
CA GLY A 157 -5.59 -0.28 11.56
C GLY A 157 -5.08 -0.20 10.12
N GLU A 158 -5.07 1.02 9.56
CA GLU A 158 -4.56 1.30 8.21
C GLU A 158 -3.07 0.91 8.08
N THR A 159 -2.73 0.03 7.13
CA THR A 159 -1.37 -0.47 6.89
C THR A 159 -1.13 -0.61 5.39
N CYS A 160 -0.01 -0.07 4.88
CA CYS A 160 0.32 -0.13 3.45
C CYS A 160 0.70 -1.55 3.00
N GLY A 161 0.61 -1.83 1.69
CA GLY A 161 0.84 -3.19 1.17
C GLY A 161 2.25 -3.72 1.41
N PHE A 162 3.26 -2.84 1.46
CA PHE A 162 4.62 -3.27 1.81
C PHE A 162 4.73 -3.73 3.27
N CYS A 163 4.06 -3.03 4.18
CA CYS A 163 4.02 -3.43 5.59
C CYS A 163 3.18 -4.68 5.82
N LEU A 164 2.08 -4.85 5.08
CA LEU A 164 1.28 -6.08 5.07
C LEU A 164 2.10 -7.27 4.54
N MET A 165 2.86 -7.06 3.46
CA MET A 165 3.80 -8.05 2.94
C MET A 165 4.80 -8.47 4.02
N LEU A 166 5.49 -7.52 4.65
CA LEU A 166 6.44 -7.83 5.71
C LEU A 166 5.77 -8.51 6.91
N ALA A 167 4.54 -8.13 7.24
CA ALA A 167 3.77 -8.75 8.31
C ALA A 167 3.40 -10.21 8.01
N SER A 168 3.23 -10.57 6.75
CA SER A 168 2.96 -11.96 6.36
C SER A 168 4.12 -12.91 6.65
N PHE A 169 5.33 -12.41 6.89
CA PHE A 169 6.49 -13.25 7.13
C PHE A 169 6.75 -13.57 8.62
N GLY A 170 5.90 -13.09 9.54
CA GLY A 170 6.00 -13.43 10.96
C GLY A 170 7.27 -12.91 11.66
N TYR A 171 7.67 -13.62 12.72
CA TYR A 171 8.76 -13.24 13.64
C TYR A 171 10.16 -13.62 13.11
N GLN A 172 10.50 -13.17 11.91
CA GLN A 172 11.75 -13.55 11.24
C GLN A 172 12.82 -12.43 11.20
N TYR A 173 12.50 -11.23 11.66
CA TYR A 173 13.39 -10.09 11.52
C TYR A 173 14.28 -9.89 12.75
N THR A 174 15.51 -9.45 12.50
CA THR A 174 16.50 -9.11 13.54
C THR A 174 17.23 -7.79 13.28
N SER A 175 17.10 -7.21 12.07
CA SER A 175 17.87 -6.04 11.62
C SER A 175 17.07 -4.72 11.64
N GLU A 176 17.61 -3.68 12.27
CA GLU A 176 16.96 -2.34 12.35
C GLU A 176 16.40 -1.82 11.01
N GLU A 177 16.99 -2.22 9.88
CA GLU A 177 16.51 -1.90 8.53
C GLU A 177 15.08 -2.40 8.24
N ALA A 178 14.73 -3.63 8.63
CA ALA A 178 13.37 -4.18 8.45
C ALA A 178 12.30 -3.40 9.25
N ALA A 179 12.71 -2.72 10.32
CA ALA A 179 11.85 -1.85 11.11
C ALA A 179 11.76 -0.41 10.59
N SER A 180 12.72 0.00 9.73
CA SER A 180 12.86 1.40 9.30
C SER A 180 11.81 1.88 8.31
N HIS A 181 11.16 0.95 7.59
CA HIS A 181 10.13 1.31 6.62
C HIS A 181 8.89 1.85 7.34
N ALA A 182 8.53 3.09 7.01
CA ALA A 182 7.34 3.76 7.47
C ALA A 182 6.82 4.64 6.34
N HIS A 183 5.50 4.74 6.25
CA HIS A 183 4.81 5.65 5.36
C HIS A 183 3.73 6.38 6.15
N ARG A 184 3.25 7.47 5.56
CA ARG A 184 2.12 8.22 6.09
C ARG A 184 0.92 7.31 6.35
N LYS A 185 0.26 7.51 7.50
CA LYS A 185 -0.91 6.75 8.01
C LYS A 185 -0.72 5.24 8.20
N CYS A 186 0.49 4.72 7.98
CA CYS A 186 0.77 3.30 8.15
C CYS A 186 0.98 2.96 9.64
N ASN A 187 -0.02 2.34 10.27
CA ASN A 187 -0.09 2.10 11.72
C ASN A 187 0.57 0.80 12.20
N CYS A 188 1.12 -0.01 11.30
CA CYS A 188 1.82 -1.23 11.69
C CYS A 188 2.92 -0.99 12.74
N ARG A 189 3.06 -1.95 13.65
CA ARG A 189 4.01 -1.92 14.78
C ARG A 189 5.01 -3.05 14.69
N ILE A 190 6.19 -2.81 15.25
CA ILE A 190 7.19 -3.85 15.46
C ILE A 190 6.89 -4.53 16.79
N VAL A 191 6.86 -5.87 16.80
CA VAL A 191 6.57 -6.65 18.00
C VAL A 191 7.67 -7.68 18.20
N PRO A 192 8.44 -7.61 19.30
CA PRO A 192 9.49 -8.58 19.60
C PRO A 192 8.88 -9.91 20.07
N SER A 193 9.52 -11.01 19.67
CA SER A 193 9.27 -12.34 20.19
C SER A 193 10.49 -12.84 20.96
N PHE A 194 10.26 -13.26 22.20
CA PHE A 194 11.26 -13.92 23.04
C PHE A 194 11.09 -15.46 23.04
N GLY A 195 10.40 -16.01 22.04
CA GLY A 195 10.08 -17.44 21.89
C GLY A 195 8.83 -17.63 21.03
N ASP A 196 7.77 -18.17 21.62
CA ASP A 196 6.48 -18.40 20.95
C ASP A 196 5.52 -17.24 21.24
N ALA A 197 5.87 -16.04 20.77
CA ALA A 197 5.00 -14.87 20.93
C ALA A 197 3.78 -14.95 20.03
N GLU A 198 2.62 -14.64 20.58
CA GLU A 198 1.36 -14.56 19.83
C GLU A 198 0.73 -13.20 20.09
N VAL A 199 0.16 -12.58 19.04
CA VAL A 199 -0.66 -11.37 19.19
C VAL A 199 -2.07 -11.74 18.75
N LYS A 200 -3.06 -11.50 19.61
CA LYS A 200 -4.45 -11.79 19.28
C LYS A 200 -4.87 -11.10 17.98
N GLY A 201 -5.43 -11.88 17.05
CA GLY A 201 -5.88 -11.41 15.74
C GLY A 201 -4.78 -11.23 14.69
N TYR A 202 -3.54 -11.65 14.99
CA TYR A 202 -2.45 -11.68 14.02
C TYR A 202 -2.05 -13.13 13.72
N ASP A 203 -2.32 -13.56 12.49
CA ASP A 203 -1.99 -14.88 11.97
C ASP A 203 -1.06 -14.72 10.75
N PRO A 204 0.27 -14.74 10.95
CA PRO A 204 1.22 -14.57 9.86
C PRO A 204 1.14 -15.71 8.83
N ASP A 205 0.78 -16.93 9.22
CA ASP A 205 0.72 -18.07 8.30
C ASP A 205 -0.45 -17.92 7.33
N ALA A 206 -1.62 -17.54 7.82
CA ALA A 206 -2.77 -17.22 6.96
C ALA A 206 -2.49 -16.01 6.07
N MET A 207 -1.80 -14.98 6.59
CA MET A 207 -1.34 -13.84 5.79
C MET A 207 -0.34 -14.28 4.71
N TYR A 208 0.54 -15.23 5.01
CA TYR A 208 1.51 -15.76 4.04
C TYR A 208 0.82 -16.54 2.92
N GLY A 209 -0.26 -17.27 3.23
CA GLY A 209 -1.15 -17.85 2.21
C GLY A 209 -1.65 -16.78 1.22
N ARG A 210 -2.22 -15.69 1.73
CA ARG A 210 -2.71 -14.57 0.90
C ARG A 210 -1.59 -13.82 0.16
N PHE A 211 -0.39 -13.74 0.74
CA PHE A 211 0.80 -13.25 0.04
C PHE A 211 1.12 -14.14 -1.18
N ASN A 212 1.06 -15.47 -1.02
CA ASN A 212 1.28 -16.42 -2.12
C ASN A 212 0.19 -16.31 -3.20
N ASP A 213 -1.06 -16.08 -2.81
CA ASP A 213 -2.15 -15.84 -3.77
C ASP A 213 -1.91 -14.56 -4.58
N CYS A 214 -1.49 -13.47 -3.93
CA CYS A 214 -1.11 -12.23 -4.61
C CYS A 214 0.09 -12.45 -5.56
N MET A 215 1.11 -13.19 -5.11
CA MET A 215 2.25 -13.57 -5.95
C MET A 215 1.80 -14.38 -7.18
N ALA A 216 0.95 -15.38 -7.00
CA ALA A 216 0.44 -16.22 -8.08
C ALA A 216 -0.38 -15.40 -9.09
N ALA A 217 -1.21 -14.46 -8.60
CA ALA A 217 -2.05 -13.60 -9.44
C ALA A 217 -1.25 -12.78 -10.46
N ILE A 218 0.03 -12.47 -10.18
CA ILE A 218 0.94 -11.74 -11.08
C ILE A 218 1.98 -12.64 -11.75
N GLY A 219 1.75 -13.97 -11.80
CA GLY A 219 2.61 -14.94 -12.46
C GLY A 219 3.82 -15.40 -11.62
N GLY A 220 3.81 -15.13 -10.32
CA GLY A 220 4.86 -15.49 -9.38
C GLY A 220 6.19 -14.82 -9.68
N ARG A 221 7.25 -15.33 -9.05
CA ARG A 221 8.61 -14.79 -9.21
C ARG A 221 9.11 -14.84 -10.66
N GLN A 222 8.70 -15.86 -11.44
CA GLN A 222 9.03 -15.95 -12.85
C GLN A 222 8.31 -14.90 -13.69
N GLY A 223 7.01 -14.68 -13.45
CA GLY A 223 6.26 -13.60 -14.11
C GLY A 223 6.90 -12.23 -13.88
N ILE A 224 7.30 -11.94 -12.64
CA ILE A 224 8.03 -10.71 -12.30
C ILE A 224 9.43 -10.67 -12.95
N ARG A 225 10.12 -11.81 -13.08
CA ARG A 225 11.39 -11.89 -13.80
C ARG A 225 11.22 -11.53 -15.28
N ASP A 226 10.16 -12.00 -15.92
CA ASP A 226 9.87 -11.67 -17.30
C ASP A 226 9.56 -10.18 -17.46
N GLU A 227 8.73 -9.61 -16.56
CA GLU A 227 8.46 -8.16 -16.50
C GLU A 227 9.77 -7.37 -16.35
N TRP A 228 10.65 -7.79 -15.43
CA TRP A 228 11.96 -7.16 -15.23
C TRP A 228 12.81 -7.22 -16.49
N ASN A 229 12.91 -8.38 -17.14
CA ASN A 229 13.72 -8.57 -18.33
C ASN A 229 13.23 -7.75 -19.53
N ALA A 230 11.92 -7.49 -19.59
CA ALA A 230 11.30 -6.65 -20.62
C ALA A 230 11.57 -5.14 -20.42
N LEU A 231 11.97 -4.70 -19.23
CA LEU A 231 12.31 -3.29 -18.98
C LEU A 231 13.48 -2.83 -19.86
N PRO A 232 13.44 -1.58 -20.39
CA PRO A 232 14.56 -0.97 -21.07
C PRO A 232 15.86 -1.11 -20.26
N LYS A 233 16.98 -1.44 -20.92
CA LYS A 233 18.27 -1.65 -20.25
C LYS A 233 18.66 -0.46 -19.35
N ALA A 234 18.47 0.76 -19.84
CA ALA A 234 18.78 1.97 -19.09
C ALA A 234 17.95 2.09 -17.79
N GLU A 235 16.68 1.69 -17.80
CA GLU A 235 15.85 1.68 -16.59
C GLU A 235 16.33 0.63 -15.58
N ARG A 236 16.68 -0.57 -16.05
CA ARG A 236 17.25 -1.63 -15.19
C ARG A 236 18.59 -1.21 -14.58
N GLU A 237 19.44 -0.54 -15.34
CA GLU A 237 20.73 -0.04 -14.85
C GLU A 237 20.53 1.09 -13.82
N ALA A 238 19.63 2.03 -14.08
CA ALA A 238 19.28 3.08 -13.13
C ALA A 238 18.69 2.51 -11.82
N TYR A 239 17.81 1.52 -11.93
CA TYR A 239 17.26 0.81 -10.77
C TYR A 239 18.36 0.06 -10.01
N THR A 240 19.22 -0.68 -10.71
CA THR A 240 20.35 -1.41 -10.11
C THR A 240 21.29 -0.46 -9.36
N LYS A 241 21.57 0.72 -9.93
CA LYS A 241 22.37 1.75 -9.28
C LYS A 241 21.72 2.30 -8.01
N LYS A 242 20.41 2.51 -8.02
CA LYS A 242 19.64 2.94 -6.84
C LYS A 242 19.69 1.91 -5.71
N HIS A 243 19.84 0.63 -6.05
CA HIS A 243 19.89 -0.50 -5.11
C HIS A 243 21.30 -1.06 -4.93
N GLY A 244 22.31 -0.18 -4.83
CA GLY A 244 23.67 -0.56 -4.42
C GLY A 244 24.53 -1.21 -5.50
N ASN A 245 24.18 -1.06 -6.79
CA ASN A 245 24.87 -1.65 -7.94
C ASN A 245 24.93 -3.19 -7.92
N LYS A 246 24.03 -3.86 -7.20
CA LYS A 246 23.95 -5.32 -7.15
C LYS A 246 22.67 -5.80 -7.83
N ALA A 247 22.81 -6.45 -8.98
CA ALA A 247 21.67 -6.86 -9.80
C ALA A 247 20.70 -7.82 -9.07
N GLY A 248 21.21 -8.69 -8.19
CA GLY A 248 20.39 -9.59 -7.38
C GLY A 248 19.50 -8.83 -6.39
N GLU A 249 20.10 -7.99 -5.55
CA GLU A 249 19.38 -7.16 -4.57
C GLU A 249 18.41 -6.18 -5.24
N ALA A 250 18.79 -5.63 -6.40
CA ALA A 250 17.90 -4.79 -7.21
C ALA A 250 16.68 -5.57 -7.71
N PHE A 251 16.86 -6.81 -8.16
CA PHE A 251 15.73 -7.64 -8.56
C PHE A 251 14.85 -8.03 -7.38
N ASP A 252 15.41 -8.34 -6.21
CA ASP A 252 14.61 -8.64 -5.02
C ASP A 252 13.80 -7.42 -4.54
N ALA A 253 14.38 -6.22 -4.59
CA ALA A 253 13.66 -4.98 -4.36
C ALA A 253 12.53 -4.77 -5.38
N TYR A 254 12.76 -5.12 -6.65
CA TYR A 254 11.73 -5.08 -7.67
C TYR A 254 10.60 -6.08 -7.40
N VAL A 255 10.91 -7.31 -7.00
CA VAL A 255 9.91 -8.32 -6.60
C VAL A 255 9.05 -7.80 -5.45
N ASN A 256 9.68 -7.30 -4.38
CA ASN A 256 8.97 -6.74 -3.24
C ASN A 256 8.06 -5.57 -3.64
N LYS A 257 8.53 -4.68 -4.53
CA LYS A 257 7.72 -3.59 -5.08
C LYS A 257 6.50 -4.11 -5.83
N ARG A 258 6.66 -5.11 -6.71
CA ARG A 258 5.54 -5.62 -7.52
C ARG A 258 4.49 -6.31 -6.66
N VAL A 259 4.92 -7.09 -5.68
CA VAL A 259 3.98 -7.76 -4.76
C VAL A 259 3.30 -6.78 -3.83
N SER A 260 4.02 -5.79 -3.28
CA SER A 260 3.38 -4.78 -2.42
C SER A 260 2.31 -4.00 -3.18
N GLN A 261 2.55 -3.66 -4.44
CA GLN A 261 1.58 -3.01 -5.32
C GLN A 261 0.38 -3.90 -5.60
N GLU A 262 0.59 -5.22 -5.73
CA GLU A 262 -0.51 -6.17 -5.87
C GLU A 262 -1.36 -6.23 -4.60
N ILE A 263 -0.73 -6.29 -3.43
CA ILE A 263 -1.42 -6.29 -2.13
C ILE A 263 -2.24 -5.00 -1.95
N GLU A 264 -1.75 -3.85 -2.42
CA GLU A 264 -2.47 -2.56 -2.39
C GLU A 264 -3.72 -2.53 -3.27
N THR A 265 -3.92 -3.51 -4.16
CA THR A 265 -5.19 -3.66 -4.89
C THR A 265 -6.26 -4.37 -4.06
N ARG A 266 -5.90 -4.91 -2.89
CA ARG A 266 -6.78 -5.68 -2.00
C ARG A 266 -7.22 -4.83 -0.81
N ASP A 267 -8.31 -5.25 -0.21
CA ASP A 267 -8.78 -4.76 1.07
C ASP A 267 -7.74 -5.10 2.17
N PRO A 268 -7.23 -4.11 2.91
CA PRO A 268 -6.23 -4.36 3.95
C PRO A 268 -6.73 -5.26 5.08
N GLU A 269 -8.03 -5.20 5.43
CA GLU A 269 -8.62 -6.06 6.47
C GLU A 269 -8.70 -7.50 5.98
N TRP A 270 -9.07 -7.73 4.71
CA TRP A 270 -8.97 -9.05 4.07
C TRP A 270 -7.55 -9.59 4.12
N PHE A 271 -6.55 -8.80 3.73
CA PHE A 271 -5.18 -9.29 3.72
C PHE A 271 -4.70 -9.61 5.14
N ALA A 272 -5.00 -8.77 6.12
CA ALA A 272 -4.59 -8.97 7.50
C ALA A 272 -5.32 -10.13 8.19
N THR A 273 -6.63 -10.29 7.96
CA THR A 273 -7.49 -11.16 8.79
C THR A 273 -8.19 -12.29 8.03
N GLY A 274 -8.21 -12.24 6.69
CA GLY A 274 -9.00 -13.14 5.84
C GLY A 274 -10.49 -12.79 5.74
N LYS A 275 -10.93 -11.70 6.38
CA LYS A 275 -12.32 -11.26 6.30
C LYS A 275 -12.66 -10.80 4.88
N VAL A 276 -13.57 -11.52 4.22
CA VAL A 276 -14.06 -11.21 2.89
C VAL A 276 -14.83 -9.87 2.90
N PRO A 277 -14.46 -8.89 2.06
CA PRO A 277 -15.19 -7.62 1.98
C PRO A 277 -16.61 -7.83 1.43
N SER A 278 -17.57 -7.03 1.90
CA SER A 278 -18.94 -7.06 1.37
C SER A 278 -19.03 -6.46 -0.03
N VAL A 279 -20.01 -6.92 -0.80
CA VAL A 279 -20.43 -6.26 -2.05
C VAL A 279 -21.33 -5.09 -1.68
N ASP A 280 -20.87 -3.87 -1.95
CA ASP A 280 -21.55 -2.63 -1.58
C ASP A 280 -21.99 -1.86 -2.82
N PHE A 281 -22.88 -0.87 -2.62
CA PHE A 281 -23.43 -0.03 -3.68
C PHE A 281 -23.47 1.43 -3.22
N ALA A 282 -23.05 2.36 -4.08
CA ALA A 282 -23.08 3.79 -3.78
C ALA A 282 -24.51 4.33 -3.58
N SER A 283 -25.52 3.66 -4.15
CA SER A 283 -26.95 3.96 -3.91
C SER A 283 -27.85 2.76 -4.20
N LYS A 284 -29.11 2.84 -3.73
CA LYS A 284 -30.14 1.83 -4.03
C LYS A 284 -30.48 1.74 -5.51
N GLU A 285 -30.34 2.83 -6.26
CA GLU A 285 -30.57 2.86 -7.71
C GLU A 285 -29.47 2.09 -8.44
N VAL A 286 -28.23 2.20 -7.99
CA VAL A 286 -27.11 1.41 -8.51
C VAL A 286 -27.34 -0.07 -8.23
N GLU A 287 -27.75 -0.43 -7.00
CA GLU A 287 -28.05 -1.81 -6.61
C GLU A 287 -29.14 -2.46 -7.48
N LYS A 288 -30.20 -1.70 -7.82
CA LYS A 288 -31.29 -2.17 -8.69
C LYS A 288 -30.87 -2.38 -10.13
N ARG A 289 -29.84 -1.66 -10.61
CA ARG A 289 -29.33 -1.75 -11.99
C ARG A 289 -28.31 -2.87 -12.15
N ALA A 290 -27.51 -3.12 -11.13
CA ALA A 290 -26.52 -4.19 -11.14
C ALA A 290 -27.21 -5.55 -11.35
N THR A 291 -26.79 -6.25 -12.41
CA THR A 291 -27.29 -7.55 -12.79
C THR A 291 -26.82 -8.64 -11.82
N ASP A 292 -27.51 -9.78 -11.81
CA ASP A 292 -27.08 -10.92 -10.98
C ASP A 292 -25.72 -11.45 -11.41
N ALA A 293 -25.37 -11.36 -12.70
CA ALA A 293 -24.06 -11.77 -13.21
C ALA A 293 -22.95 -10.88 -12.65
N GLU A 294 -23.10 -9.56 -12.71
CA GLU A 294 -22.13 -8.61 -12.14
C GLU A 294 -22.00 -8.80 -10.62
N LYS A 295 -23.11 -9.02 -9.91
CA LYS A 295 -23.10 -9.31 -8.47
C LYS A 295 -22.37 -10.63 -8.16
N ARG A 296 -22.48 -11.65 -8.99
CA ARG A 296 -21.71 -12.90 -8.84
C ARG A 296 -20.22 -12.65 -9.07
N THR A 297 -19.84 -11.98 -10.15
CA THR A 297 -18.44 -11.62 -10.40
C THR A 297 -17.87 -10.79 -9.25
N ALA A 298 -18.63 -9.82 -8.72
CA ALA A 298 -18.22 -9.03 -7.56
C ALA A 298 -17.97 -9.88 -6.30
N ARG A 299 -18.82 -10.89 -6.03
CA ARG A 299 -18.57 -11.83 -4.92
C ARG A 299 -17.29 -12.64 -5.13
N LEU A 300 -17.03 -13.13 -6.34
CA LEU A 300 -15.78 -13.83 -6.66
C LEU A 300 -14.56 -12.91 -6.47
N LEU A 301 -14.66 -11.65 -6.88
CA LEU A 301 -13.61 -10.64 -6.63
C LEU A 301 -13.38 -10.41 -5.13
N ALA A 302 -14.45 -10.38 -4.34
CA ALA A 302 -14.36 -10.22 -2.90
C ALA A 302 -13.61 -11.38 -2.22
N GLU A 303 -13.77 -12.63 -2.67
CA GLU A 303 -13.01 -13.78 -2.16
C GLU A 303 -11.49 -13.58 -2.33
N HIS A 304 -11.08 -12.87 -3.38
CA HIS A 304 -9.69 -12.46 -3.62
C HIS A 304 -9.33 -11.13 -2.93
N GLY A 305 -10.14 -10.67 -1.99
CA GLY A 305 -9.90 -9.43 -1.25
C GLY A 305 -10.14 -8.15 -2.03
N ILE A 306 -10.76 -8.18 -3.21
CA ILE A 306 -11.07 -6.94 -3.93
C ILE A 306 -12.41 -6.43 -3.42
N LYS A 307 -12.42 -5.28 -2.75
CA LYS A 307 -13.65 -4.65 -2.26
C LYS A 307 -14.47 -4.11 -3.45
N PRO A 308 -15.65 -4.67 -3.75
CA PRO A 308 -16.46 -4.24 -4.87
C PRO A 308 -17.54 -3.28 -4.38
N VAL A 309 -17.34 -1.98 -4.62
CA VAL A 309 -18.34 -0.94 -4.39
C VAL A 309 -18.86 -0.50 -5.75
N PHE A 310 -20.08 -0.90 -6.11
CA PHE A 310 -20.69 -0.48 -7.37
C PHE A 310 -21.02 1.01 -7.34
N ILE A 311 -20.68 1.71 -8.43
CA ILE A 311 -20.97 3.14 -8.58
C ILE A 311 -21.89 3.39 -9.77
N GLN A 312 -22.33 4.63 -9.92
CA GLN A 312 -22.96 5.04 -11.17
C GLN A 312 -21.90 5.02 -12.27
N ASP A 313 -22.12 4.18 -13.29
CA ASP A 313 -21.24 3.91 -14.42
C ASP A 313 -21.07 5.09 -15.41
N PHE A 314 -21.49 6.29 -15.00
CA PHE A 314 -21.29 7.51 -15.76
C PHE A 314 -21.41 8.77 -14.92
N GLU A 315 -20.76 9.81 -15.42
CA GLU A 315 -21.00 11.19 -15.01
C GLU A 315 -21.55 12.01 -16.18
N VAL A 316 -22.33 13.05 -15.87
CA VAL A 316 -22.81 14.02 -16.86
C VAL A 316 -22.03 15.31 -16.70
N VAL A 317 -21.21 15.61 -17.69
CA VAL A 317 -20.43 16.85 -17.75
C VAL A 317 -21.04 17.82 -18.76
N ARG A 318 -20.77 19.12 -18.58
CA ARG A 318 -21.08 20.14 -19.59
C ARG A 318 -19.80 20.50 -20.32
N VAL A 319 -19.78 20.26 -21.63
CA VAL A 319 -18.70 20.67 -22.52
C VAL A 319 -19.32 21.54 -23.61
N ASP A 320 -18.82 22.76 -23.78
CA ASP A 320 -19.33 23.76 -24.72
C ASP A 320 -20.85 24.00 -24.61
N GLY A 321 -21.36 24.03 -23.38
CA GLY A 321 -22.78 24.23 -23.08
C GLY A 321 -23.68 23.03 -23.35
N ARG A 322 -23.16 21.91 -23.88
CA ARG A 322 -23.91 20.66 -24.12
C ARG A 322 -23.62 19.63 -23.04
N LYS A 323 -24.66 18.89 -22.63
CA LYS A 323 -24.51 17.75 -21.72
C LYS A 323 -23.88 16.57 -22.47
N GLN A 324 -22.79 16.03 -21.94
CA GLN A 324 -22.16 14.81 -22.43
C GLN A 324 -22.08 13.78 -21.30
N ARG A 325 -22.31 12.50 -21.64
CA ARG A 325 -22.17 11.38 -20.71
C ARG A 325 -20.77 10.80 -20.86
N ILE A 326 -19.99 10.83 -19.78
CA ILE A 326 -18.68 10.17 -19.72
C ILE A 326 -18.88 8.86 -18.96
N GLY A 327 -18.46 7.74 -19.56
CA GLY A 327 -18.52 6.42 -18.91
C GLY A 327 -17.49 6.30 -17.80
N LEU A 328 -17.89 5.68 -16.69
CA LEU A 328 -17.06 5.32 -15.55
C LEU A 328 -17.02 3.80 -15.41
N PRO A 329 -15.97 3.24 -14.76
CA PRO A 329 -15.94 1.83 -14.40
C PRO A 329 -17.11 1.41 -13.50
N ASP A 330 -17.40 0.11 -13.50
CA ASP A 330 -18.50 -0.43 -12.70
C ASP A 330 -18.26 -0.30 -11.18
N LEU A 331 -17.00 -0.38 -10.75
CA LEU A 331 -16.59 -0.30 -9.34
C LEU A 331 -15.82 0.98 -9.02
N GLU A 332 -15.98 1.49 -7.79
CA GLU A 332 -15.33 2.70 -7.26
C GLU A 332 -13.80 2.67 -7.37
N ASN A 333 -13.21 1.48 -7.23
CA ASN A 333 -11.76 1.27 -7.34
C ASN A 333 -11.23 1.29 -8.79
N GLY A 334 -12.08 1.62 -9.77
CA GLY A 334 -11.72 1.73 -11.18
C GLY A 334 -11.72 0.40 -11.94
N ILE A 335 -12.30 -0.66 -11.37
CA ILE A 335 -12.46 -1.95 -12.04
C ILE A 335 -13.73 -1.95 -12.90
N GLU A 336 -13.56 -2.36 -14.15
CA GLU A 336 -14.64 -2.70 -15.07
C GLU A 336 -14.87 -4.21 -15.09
N ILE A 337 -16.11 -4.65 -14.87
CA ILE A 337 -16.50 -6.06 -14.85
C ILE A 337 -17.09 -6.47 -16.20
N LYS A 338 -16.68 -7.63 -16.71
CA LYS A 338 -17.22 -8.23 -17.93
C LYS A 338 -17.43 -9.73 -17.74
N THR A 339 -18.68 -10.15 -17.60
CA THR A 339 -19.03 -11.57 -17.42
C THR A 339 -19.29 -12.23 -18.77
N LEU A 340 -18.58 -13.33 -19.07
CA LEU A 340 -18.80 -14.13 -20.26
C LEU A 340 -20.06 -14.98 -20.10
N GLY A 341 -21.10 -14.63 -20.86
CA GLY A 341 -22.33 -15.43 -20.95
C GLY A 341 -22.20 -16.56 -21.98
N THR A 342 -23.12 -16.57 -22.95
CA THR A 342 -23.27 -17.61 -23.97
C THR A 342 -22.42 -17.38 -25.23
N SER A 343 -21.44 -16.47 -25.20
CA SER A 343 -20.54 -16.27 -26.34
C SER A 343 -19.72 -17.54 -26.59
N GLY A 344 -19.66 -17.99 -27.85
CA GLY A 344 -18.74 -19.05 -28.29
C GLY A 344 -17.45 -18.53 -28.92
N ASN A 345 -17.25 -17.21 -28.97
CA ASN A 345 -16.08 -16.58 -29.59
C ASN A 345 -15.32 -15.73 -28.55
N ALA A 346 -14.26 -16.29 -27.99
CA ALA A 346 -13.41 -15.63 -27.00
C ALA A 346 -12.80 -14.33 -27.54
N HIS A 347 -12.14 -14.39 -28.71
CA HIS A 347 -11.47 -13.24 -29.30
C HIS A 347 -12.45 -12.09 -29.62
N GLY A 348 -13.63 -12.42 -30.17
CA GLY A 348 -14.66 -11.43 -30.44
C GLY A 348 -15.20 -10.76 -29.17
N ALA A 349 -15.43 -11.55 -28.11
CA ALA A 349 -15.90 -11.04 -26.82
C ALA A 349 -14.86 -10.12 -26.17
N VAL A 350 -13.61 -10.57 -26.03
CA VAL A 350 -12.50 -9.80 -25.44
C VAL A 350 -12.31 -8.49 -26.20
N LYS A 351 -12.21 -8.53 -27.54
CA LYS A 351 -12.06 -7.34 -28.37
C LYS A 351 -13.14 -6.29 -28.11
N ASN A 352 -14.40 -6.72 -28.02
CA ASN A 352 -15.53 -5.82 -27.76
C ASN A 352 -15.46 -5.23 -26.34
N TYR A 353 -15.13 -6.05 -25.35
CA TYR A 353 -15.00 -5.61 -23.97
C TYR A 353 -13.89 -4.56 -23.79
N LEU A 354 -12.69 -4.82 -24.33
CA LEU A 354 -11.57 -3.89 -24.25
C LEU A 354 -11.88 -2.57 -24.98
N GLY A 355 -12.40 -2.64 -26.21
CA GLY A 355 -12.71 -1.45 -27.00
C GLY A 355 -13.81 -0.55 -26.40
N ASN A 356 -14.69 -1.09 -25.57
CA ASN A 356 -15.66 -0.30 -24.82
C ASN A 356 -15.07 0.27 -23.52
N ALA A 357 -14.28 -0.52 -22.80
CA ALA A 357 -13.71 -0.12 -21.52
C ALA A 357 -12.65 0.99 -21.66
N GLU A 358 -11.81 0.95 -22.70
CA GLU A 358 -10.68 1.88 -22.90
C GLU A 358 -11.10 3.37 -22.90
N LYS A 359 -12.37 3.64 -23.20
CA LYS A 359 -12.93 5.00 -23.24
C LYS A 359 -13.42 5.51 -21.88
N LYS A 360 -13.42 4.66 -20.84
CA LYS A 360 -13.96 4.99 -19.51
C LYS A 360 -12.95 5.81 -18.70
N LYS A 361 -13.42 6.90 -18.12
CA LYS A 361 -12.60 7.77 -17.27
C LYS A 361 -12.34 7.08 -15.93
N GLY A 362 -11.07 7.04 -15.51
CA GLY A 362 -10.68 6.44 -14.23
C GLY A 362 -10.57 4.92 -14.25
N LEU A 363 -10.62 4.28 -15.43
CA LEU A 363 -10.35 2.86 -15.57
C LEU A 363 -8.95 2.52 -15.03
N ARG A 364 -8.88 1.48 -14.22
CA ARG A 364 -7.63 0.89 -13.71
C ARG A 364 -7.43 -0.55 -14.16
N CYS A 365 -8.51 -1.31 -14.29
CA CYS A 365 -8.44 -2.71 -14.69
C CYS A 365 -9.75 -3.14 -15.34
N VAL A 366 -9.67 -3.98 -16.37
CA VAL A 366 -10.79 -4.79 -16.84
C VAL A 366 -10.66 -6.19 -16.26
N VAL A 367 -11.73 -6.71 -15.67
CA VAL A 367 -11.84 -8.10 -15.23
C VAL A 367 -12.83 -8.83 -16.14
N ILE A 368 -12.36 -9.87 -16.81
CA ILE A 368 -13.22 -10.76 -17.61
C ILE A 368 -13.46 -12.04 -16.81
N ASP A 369 -14.72 -12.30 -16.49
CA ASP A 369 -15.16 -13.44 -15.69
C ASP A 369 -15.65 -14.59 -16.58
N ASN A 370 -14.94 -15.72 -16.52
CA ASN A 370 -15.22 -16.95 -17.25
C ASN A 370 -15.83 -18.07 -16.38
N SER A 371 -16.09 -17.78 -15.10
CA SER A 371 -16.51 -18.78 -14.11
C SER A 371 -17.72 -19.59 -14.56
N GLU A 372 -18.69 -18.95 -15.21
CA GLU A 372 -19.93 -19.58 -15.67
C GLU A 372 -20.07 -19.67 -17.20
N SER A 373 -19.06 -19.30 -17.99
CA SER A 373 -19.19 -19.36 -19.46
C SER A 373 -19.45 -20.78 -19.94
N LEU A 374 -20.40 -20.97 -20.85
CA LEU A 374 -20.77 -22.31 -21.33
C LEU A 374 -19.87 -22.83 -22.45
N HIS A 375 -19.22 -21.93 -23.21
CA HIS A 375 -18.61 -22.27 -24.49
C HIS A 375 -17.15 -21.85 -24.63
N ILE A 376 -16.66 -20.97 -23.76
CA ILE A 376 -15.28 -20.50 -23.80
C ILE A 376 -14.47 -21.23 -22.72
N SER A 377 -13.43 -21.95 -23.15
CA SER A 377 -12.46 -22.55 -22.24
C SER A 377 -11.55 -21.48 -21.64
N ASP A 378 -10.94 -21.76 -20.49
CA ASP A 378 -9.97 -20.84 -19.89
C ASP A 378 -8.75 -20.63 -20.79
N ASP A 379 -8.33 -21.65 -21.56
CA ASP A 379 -7.20 -21.56 -22.47
C ASP A 379 -7.50 -20.67 -23.68
N ASP A 380 -8.70 -20.80 -24.27
CA ASP A 380 -9.14 -19.93 -25.36
C ASP A 380 -9.25 -18.47 -24.89
N LEU A 381 -9.74 -18.24 -23.68
CA LEU A 381 -9.82 -16.91 -23.10
C LEU A 381 -8.44 -16.32 -22.82
N LYS A 382 -7.54 -17.09 -22.19
CA LYS A 382 -6.16 -16.65 -21.93
C LYS A 382 -5.44 -16.27 -23.22
N LYS A 383 -5.57 -17.10 -24.25
CA LYS A 383 -4.98 -16.84 -25.57
C LYS A 383 -5.55 -15.56 -26.18
N ALA A 384 -6.88 -15.43 -26.24
CA ALA A 384 -7.53 -14.24 -26.77
C ALA A 384 -7.14 -12.96 -26.02
N ALA A 385 -7.04 -13.03 -24.69
CA ALA A 385 -6.65 -11.89 -23.86
C ALA A 385 -5.18 -11.49 -24.09
N ALA A 386 -4.27 -12.47 -24.15
CA ALA A 386 -2.85 -12.22 -24.42
C ALA A 386 -2.61 -11.65 -25.83
N ASP A 387 -3.31 -12.19 -26.85
CA ASP A 387 -3.20 -11.74 -28.24
C ASP A 387 -3.65 -10.27 -28.39
N LEU A 388 -4.64 -9.84 -27.61
CA LEU A 388 -5.26 -8.51 -27.72
C LEU A 388 -4.74 -7.47 -26.72
N ALA A 389 -4.07 -7.86 -25.63
CA ALA A 389 -3.69 -6.92 -24.56
C ALA A 389 -2.85 -5.74 -25.08
N GLY A 390 -1.94 -6.01 -26.02
CA GLY A 390 -1.07 -4.99 -26.63
C GLY A 390 -1.78 -4.03 -27.58
N ASP A 391 -2.95 -4.40 -28.10
CA ASP A 391 -3.72 -3.58 -29.07
C ASP A 391 -4.53 -2.46 -28.40
N TYR A 392 -4.65 -2.48 -27.06
CA TYR A 392 -5.47 -1.56 -26.28
C TYR A 392 -4.64 -0.83 -25.21
N PRO A 393 -3.75 0.09 -25.59
CA PRO A 393 -2.81 0.75 -24.67
C PRO A 393 -3.49 1.63 -23.61
N GLY A 394 -4.76 2.00 -23.79
CA GLY A 394 -5.56 2.72 -22.78
C GLY A 394 -6.18 1.82 -21.70
N ILE A 395 -5.95 0.50 -21.74
CA ILE A 395 -6.34 -0.44 -20.68
C ILE A 395 -5.15 -0.63 -19.73
N PRO A 396 -5.16 -0.05 -18.51
CA PRO A 396 -3.99 -0.11 -17.64
C PRO A 396 -3.73 -1.50 -17.04
N GLY A 397 -4.76 -2.35 -17.00
CA GLY A 397 -4.68 -3.72 -16.50
C GLY A 397 -5.80 -4.59 -17.07
N LEU A 398 -5.46 -5.83 -17.38
CA LEU A 398 -6.40 -6.86 -17.82
C LEU A 398 -6.24 -8.10 -16.95
N ARG A 399 -7.36 -8.59 -16.41
CA ARG A 399 -7.39 -9.76 -15.52
C ARG A 399 -8.52 -10.69 -15.87
N LEU A 400 -8.32 -11.96 -15.56
CA LEU A 400 -9.29 -13.02 -15.79
C LEU A 400 -9.68 -13.65 -14.46
N LEU A 401 -10.97 -13.93 -14.30
CA LEU A 401 -11.48 -14.91 -13.33
C LEU A 401 -11.77 -16.20 -14.10
N LEU A 402 -11.04 -17.25 -13.78
CA LEU A 402 -11.14 -18.54 -14.46
C LEU A 402 -12.21 -19.43 -13.82
N LYS A 403 -12.50 -20.57 -14.46
CA LYS A 403 -13.53 -21.52 -14.01
C LYS A 403 -13.28 -22.12 -12.64
N ASP A 404 -12.01 -22.30 -12.29
CA ASP A 404 -11.57 -22.79 -10.98
C ASP A 404 -11.53 -21.69 -9.90
N GLY A 405 -11.94 -20.46 -10.24
CA GLY A 405 -11.87 -19.31 -9.36
C GLY A 405 -10.52 -18.61 -9.35
N THR A 406 -9.53 -19.06 -10.12
CA THR A 406 -8.22 -18.40 -10.21
C THR A 406 -8.37 -16.98 -10.73
N TYR A 407 -7.78 -16.02 -10.01
CA TYR A 407 -7.68 -14.63 -10.40
C TYR A 407 -6.29 -14.33 -10.94
N PHE A 408 -6.20 -14.02 -12.23
CA PHE A 408 -4.93 -13.99 -12.95
C PHE A 408 -4.76 -12.70 -13.76
N LYS A 409 -3.57 -12.11 -13.72
CA LYS A 409 -3.17 -10.95 -14.51
C LYS A 409 -2.63 -11.37 -15.87
N VAL A 410 -3.25 -10.85 -16.94
CA VAL A 410 -2.78 -11.00 -18.31
C VAL A 410 -1.54 -10.13 -18.51
N LYS A 411 -0.53 -10.69 -19.20
CA LYS A 411 0.75 -10.02 -19.46
C LYS A 411 0.67 -9.08 -20.65
#